data_AF-O58610-F1
#
_entry.id   AF-O58610-F1
#
_cell.length_a   1.000
_cell.length_b   1.000
_cell.length_c   1.000
_cell.angle_alpha   90.00
_cell.angle_beta   90.00
_cell.angle_gamma   90.00
#
_symmetry.space_group_name_H-M   'P 1'
#
loop_
_entity.id
_entity.type
_entity.pdbx_description
1 polymer ?
#
loop_
_entity_poly.entity_id
_entity_poly.type
_entity_poly.pdbx_seq_one_letter_code
_entity_poly.pdbx_strand_id
1 'polypeptide(L)'
;MIKIAIPTSKGGLEDKVHESLVRAETFTLVEVKDGKIERIEVVENPHKNEPYGAGSKVAIFLVNNGVNILLTPMDCPKGKAILEAGGVKIIKVKQGKSVKEVIEAFQSSSSGYSLQ
;
A
#
# COMPACT_ATOMS: atom_id res chain seq x y z
N MET A 1 2.55 15.75 -2.83
CA MET A 1 3.12 14.69 -1.97
C MET A 1 2.18 13.51 -2.05
N ILE A 2 2.69 12.31 -2.29
CA ILE A 2 1.90 11.09 -2.45
C ILE A 2 2.37 10.09 -1.39
N LYS A 3 1.43 9.59 -0.57
CA LYS A 3 1.69 8.55 0.43
C LYS A 3 1.26 7.19 -0.11
N ILE A 4 2.21 6.29 -0.23
CA ILE A 4 2.05 4.96 -0.80
C ILE A 4 2.12 3.94 0.34
N ALA A 5 1.14 3.04 0.45
CA ALA A 5 1.18 1.92 1.38
C ALA A 5 1.48 0.62 0.65
N ILE A 6 2.33 -0.21 1.26
CA ILE A 6 2.68 -1.55 0.78
C ILE A 6 2.55 -2.52 1.96
N PRO A 7 1.80 -3.62 1.85
CA PRO A 7 1.75 -4.64 2.88
C PRO A 7 3.09 -5.39 2.95
N THR A 8 3.62 -5.55 4.15
CA THR A 8 4.94 -6.12 4.42
C THR A 8 4.91 -7.00 5.68
N SER A 9 5.94 -7.81 5.89
CA SER A 9 6.08 -8.59 7.14
C SER A 9 6.86 -7.79 8.17
N LYS A 10 8.12 -7.45 7.87
CA LYS A 10 8.97 -6.64 8.75
C LYS A 10 8.88 -5.15 8.45
N GLY A 11 8.72 -4.81 7.18
CA GLY A 11 8.68 -3.45 6.66
C GLY A 11 10.04 -2.89 6.26
N GLY A 12 9.99 -1.75 5.56
CA GLY A 12 11.15 -1.09 4.96
C GLY A 12 11.30 -1.38 3.47
N LEU A 13 12.23 -0.68 2.82
CA LEU A 13 12.41 -0.74 1.36
C LEU A 13 12.88 -2.11 0.84
N GLU A 14 13.67 -2.82 1.66
CA GLU A 14 14.24 -4.12 1.33
C GLU A 14 13.28 -5.28 1.62
N ASP A 15 12.19 -5.02 2.38
CA ASP A 15 11.21 -6.06 2.66
C ASP A 15 10.35 -6.34 1.43
N LYS A 16 9.73 -7.51 1.42
CA LYS A 16 8.95 -7.98 0.28
C LYS A 16 7.48 -7.60 0.42
N VAL A 17 6.84 -7.36 -0.72
CA VAL A 17 5.38 -7.22 -0.80
C VAL A 17 4.76 -8.51 -0.30
N HIS A 18 4.01 -8.40 0.80
CA HIS A 18 3.32 -9.50 1.44
C HIS A 18 2.16 -9.98 0.55
N GLU A 19 1.92 -11.29 0.54
CA GLU A 19 0.87 -11.92 -0.29
C GLU A 19 -0.54 -11.53 0.17
N SER A 20 -0.71 -11.30 1.47
CA SER A 20 -1.98 -10.91 2.06
C SER A 20 -1.96 -9.45 2.47
N LEU A 21 -2.93 -8.66 2.02
CA LEU A 21 -3.12 -7.31 2.54
C LEU A 21 -3.53 -7.31 4.01
N VAL A 22 -4.39 -8.26 4.38
CA VAL A 22 -5.09 -8.24 5.67
C VAL A 22 -4.30 -8.93 6.76
N ARG A 23 -3.54 -9.98 6.40
CA ARG A 23 -2.70 -10.74 7.32
C ARG A 23 -1.25 -10.24 7.39
N ALA A 24 -0.87 -9.25 6.57
CA ALA A 24 0.43 -8.60 6.67
C ALA A 24 0.66 -8.09 8.09
N GLU A 25 1.83 -8.36 8.65
CA GLU A 25 2.17 -7.92 10.00
C GLU A 25 2.38 -6.41 10.08
N THR A 26 2.89 -5.80 9.00
CA THR A 26 3.18 -4.37 8.89
C THR A 26 2.73 -3.78 7.56
N PHE A 27 2.65 -2.47 7.50
CA PHE A 27 2.60 -1.70 6.27
C PHE A 27 3.81 -0.78 6.20
N THR A 28 4.50 -0.83 5.06
CA THR A 28 5.51 0.18 4.74
C THR A 28 4.82 1.34 4.03
N LEU A 29 4.82 2.49 4.68
CA LEU A 29 4.32 3.75 4.15
C LEU A 29 5.50 4.53 3.58
N VAL A 30 5.41 4.90 2.31
CA VAL A 30 6.44 5.68 1.63
C VAL A 30 5.85 6.96 1.12
N GLU A 31 6.45 8.07 1.51
CA GLU A 31 6.08 9.40 1.04
C GLU A 31 6.99 9.81 -0.11
N VAL A 32 6.37 10.09 -1.25
CA VAL A 32 7.04 10.48 -2.48
C VAL A 32 6.66 11.91 -2.84
N LYS A 33 7.65 12.75 -3.13
CA LYS A 33 7.49 14.12 -3.60
C LYS A 33 8.45 14.36 -4.76
N ASP A 34 7.93 14.88 -5.88
CA ASP A 34 8.73 15.14 -7.09
C ASP A 34 9.56 13.92 -7.57
N GLY A 35 8.96 12.73 -7.47
CA GLY A 35 9.61 11.46 -7.87
C GLY A 35 10.67 10.94 -6.88
N LYS A 36 10.90 11.62 -5.75
CA LYS A 36 11.88 11.22 -4.74
C LYS A 36 11.18 10.71 -3.48
N ILE A 37 11.77 9.69 -2.86
CA ILE A 37 11.34 9.20 -1.55
C ILE A 37 11.81 10.20 -0.50
N GLU A 38 10.89 10.85 0.19
CA GLU A 38 11.19 11.81 1.26
C GLU A 38 11.17 11.15 2.63
N ARG A 39 10.26 10.19 2.84
CA ARG A 39 10.13 9.49 4.12
C ARG A 39 9.66 8.05 3.92
N ILE A 40 10.15 7.18 4.78
CA ILE A 40 9.70 5.79 4.92
C ILE A 40 9.29 5.60 6.37
N GLU A 41 8.11 5.06 6.57
CA GLU A 41 7.56 4.75 7.88
C GLU A 41 7.02 3.32 7.85
N VAL A 42 7.31 2.55 8.89
CA VAL A 42 6.76 1.20 9.05
C VAL A 42 5.73 1.27 10.16
N VAL A 43 4.50 0.90 9.84
CA VAL A 43 3.40 0.84 10.81
C VAL A 43 2.95 -0.61 11.00
N GLU A 44 2.71 -1.02 12.24
CA GLU A 44 2.13 -2.33 12.50
C GLU A 44 0.68 -2.40 12.03
N ASN A 45 0.24 -3.58 11.60
CA ASN A 45 -1.16 -3.83 11.28
C ASN A 45 -1.92 -4.30 12.54
N PRO A 46 -2.74 -3.45 13.17
CA PRO A 46 -3.49 -3.82 14.37
C PRO A 46 -4.58 -4.87 14.08
N HIS A 47 -4.92 -5.09 12.81
CA HIS A 47 -6.01 -5.96 12.38
C HIS A 47 -5.52 -7.31 11.82
N LYS A 48 -4.22 -7.61 11.90
CA LYS A 48 -3.64 -8.85 11.34
C LYS A 48 -4.25 -10.14 11.90
N ASN A 49 -4.66 -10.10 13.17
CA ASN A 49 -5.26 -11.24 13.88
C ASN A 49 -6.79 -11.20 13.92
N GLU A 50 -7.41 -10.27 13.20
CA GLU A 50 -8.85 -10.09 13.25
C GLU A 50 -9.56 -11.30 12.60
N PRO A 51 -10.51 -11.96 13.29
CA PRO A 51 -11.18 -13.14 12.76
C PRO A 51 -12.18 -12.80 11.65
N TYR A 52 -12.87 -11.65 11.74
CA TYR A 52 -13.91 -11.23 10.80
C TYR A 52 -13.83 -9.73 10.48
N GLY A 53 -14.23 -9.33 9.27
CA GLY A 53 -14.27 -7.90 8.88
C GLY A 53 -12.90 -7.22 8.71
N ALA A 54 -11.82 -7.99 8.77
CA ALA A 54 -10.45 -7.50 8.74
C ALA A 54 -10.12 -6.66 7.48
N GLY A 55 -10.69 -7.00 6.32
CA GLY A 55 -10.50 -6.22 5.09
C GLY A 55 -11.05 -4.79 5.16
N SER A 56 -12.23 -4.60 5.74
CA SER A 56 -12.83 -3.26 5.90
C SER A 56 -12.10 -2.45 6.97
N LYS A 57 -11.68 -3.10 8.07
CA LYS A 57 -10.88 -2.46 9.12
C LYS A 57 -9.52 -2.00 8.61
N VAL A 58 -8.81 -2.82 7.83
CA VAL A 58 -7.55 -2.44 7.18
C VAL A 58 -7.76 -1.29 6.19
N ALA A 59 -8.85 -1.30 5.41
CA ALA A 59 -9.16 -0.17 4.53
C ALA A 59 -9.33 1.15 5.30
N ILE A 60 -10.12 1.15 6.38
CA ILE A 60 -10.29 2.33 7.25
C ILE A 60 -8.95 2.75 7.85
N PHE A 61 -8.14 1.80 8.31
CA PHE A 61 -6.82 2.07 8.86
C PHE A 61 -5.92 2.79 7.85
N LEU A 62 -5.86 2.33 6.60
CA LEU A 62 -5.05 2.97 5.56
C LEU A 62 -5.54 4.38 5.22
N VAL A 63 -6.86 4.57 5.13
CA VAL A 63 -7.48 5.89 4.92
C VAL A 63 -7.12 6.85 6.05
N ASN A 64 -7.24 6.41 7.31
CA ASN A 64 -6.89 7.22 8.49
C ASN A 64 -5.39 7.55 8.55
N ASN A 65 -4.52 6.73 7.97
CA ASN A 65 -3.09 7.00 7.84
C ASN A 65 -2.75 7.99 6.71
N GLY A 66 -3.76 8.52 5.99
CA GLY A 66 -3.59 9.48 4.90
C GLY A 66 -2.97 8.88 3.64
N VAL A 67 -3.13 7.55 3.44
CA VAL A 67 -2.62 6.86 2.26
C VAL A 67 -3.35 7.37 1.01
N ASN A 68 -2.64 7.58 -0.08
CA ASN A 68 -3.22 7.95 -1.38
C ASN A 68 -3.21 6.77 -2.35
N ILE A 69 -2.20 5.90 -2.24
CA ILE A 69 -2.02 4.76 -3.14
C ILE A 69 -1.72 3.52 -2.31
N LEU A 70 -2.44 2.43 -2.60
CA LEU A 70 -2.17 1.11 -2.04
C LEU A 70 -1.59 0.22 -3.14
N LEU A 71 -0.34 -0.19 -3.00
CA LEU A 71 0.27 -1.21 -3.85
C LEU A 71 0.06 -2.57 -3.19
N THR A 72 -0.72 -3.45 -3.80
CA THR A 72 -1.05 -4.75 -3.24
C THR A 72 -1.24 -5.81 -4.32
N PRO A 73 -0.95 -7.10 -4.06
CA PRO A 73 -1.31 -8.17 -4.99
C PRO A 73 -2.82 -8.47 -5.04
N MET A 74 -3.63 -7.89 -4.14
CA MET A 74 -5.03 -8.27 -3.91
C MET A 74 -6.02 -7.25 -4.52
N ASP A 75 -7.15 -7.73 -5.05
CA ASP A 75 -8.23 -6.85 -5.60
C ASP A 75 -9.14 -6.22 -4.52
N CYS A 76 -8.90 -6.53 -3.25
CA CYS A 76 -9.53 -5.89 -2.08
C CYS A 76 -11.08 -5.79 -2.12
N PRO A 77 -11.85 -6.84 -2.46
CA PRO A 77 -13.29 -6.72 -2.71
C PRO A 77 -14.10 -6.17 -1.54
N LYS A 78 -13.70 -6.46 -0.29
CA LYS A 78 -14.39 -6.02 0.93
C LYS A 78 -13.99 -4.62 1.41
N GLY A 79 -12.85 -4.10 0.93
CA GLY A 79 -12.28 -2.82 1.32
C GLY A 79 -12.35 -1.76 0.21
N LYS A 80 -12.60 -2.17 -1.03
CA LYS A 80 -12.51 -1.32 -2.22
C LYS A 80 -13.37 -0.05 -2.10
N ALA A 81 -14.65 -0.18 -1.78
CA ALA A 81 -15.54 0.98 -1.65
C ALA A 81 -15.08 1.97 -0.55
N ILE A 82 -14.50 1.47 0.54
CA ILE A 82 -13.97 2.30 1.63
C ILE A 82 -12.70 3.02 1.18
N LEU A 83 -11.80 2.30 0.52
CA LEU A 83 -10.56 2.86 -0.04
C LEU A 83 -10.88 3.94 -1.08
N GLU A 84 -11.81 3.66 -2.01
CA GLU A 84 -12.26 4.62 -3.03
C GLU A 84 -12.91 5.86 -2.41
N ALA A 85 -13.79 5.68 -1.42
CA ALA A 85 -14.43 6.80 -0.71
C ALA A 85 -13.41 7.65 0.07
N GLY A 86 -12.34 7.04 0.57
CA GLY A 86 -11.21 7.72 1.21
C GLY A 86 -10.18 8.29 0.23
N GLY A 87 -10.40 8.20 -1.09
CA GLY A 87 -9.48 8.71 -2.10
C GLY A 87 -8.23 7.85 -2.32
N VAL A 88 -8.21 6.61 -1.83
CA VAL A 88 -7.10 5.67 -1.99
C VAL A 88 -7.24 4.93 -3.31
N LYS A 89 -6.23 5.07 -4.19
CA LYS A 89 -6.14 4.29 -5.43
C LYS A 89 -5.44 2.96 -5.17
N ILE A 90 -6.04 1.88 -5.66
CA ILE A 90 -5.46 0.54 -5.54
C ILE A 90 -4.73 0.22 -6.85
N ILE A 91 -3.46 -0.14 -6.75
CA ILE A 91 -2.64 -0.57 -7.89
C ILE A 91 -2.14 -1.98 -7.61
N LYS A 92 -2.39 -2.86 -8.57
CA LYS A 92 -2.03 -4.27 -8.45
C LYS A 92 -0.54 -4.44 -8.73
N VAL A 93 0.18 -5.07 -7.79
CA VAL A 93 1.61 -5.38 -7.92
C VAL A 93 1.87 -6.87 -7.69
N LYS A 94 3.03 -7.36 -8.13
CA LYS A 94 3.42 -8.76 -7.89
C LYS A 94 3.93 -8.92 -6.45
N GLN A 95 3.48 -9.97 -5.77
CA GLN A 95 4.03 -10.38 -4.46
C GLN A 95 5.50 -10.80 -4.59
N GLY A 96 6.24 -10.78 -3.47
CA GLY A 96 7.62 -11.29 -3.40
C GLY A 96 8.70 -10.37 -3.98
N LYS A 97 8.32 -9.30 -4.68
CA LYS A 97 9.22 -8.18 -5.02
C LYS A 97 9.49 -7.32 -3.80
N SER A 98 10.65 -6.66 -3.77
CA SER A 98 10.95 -5.70 -2.71
C SER A 98 10.07 -4.44 -2.81
N VAL A 99 9.84 -3.77 -1.68
CA VAL A 99 9.12 -2.49 -1.62
C VAL A 99 9.78 -1.46 -2.56
N LYS A 100 11.11 -1.41 -2.57
CA LYS A 100 11.87 -0.53 -3.46
C LYS A 100 11.53 -0.78 -4.93
N GLU A 101 11.61 -2.03 -5.39
CA GLU A 101 11.33 -2.39 -6.79
C GLU A 101 9.91 -2.01 -7.22
N VAL A 102 8.91 -2.20 -6.35
CA VAL A 102 7.53 -1.86 -6.70
C VAL A 102 7.28 -0.36 -6.75
N ILE A 103 7.99 0.43 -5.92
CA ILE A 103 7.94 1.89 -5.97
C ILE A 103 8.65 2.40 -7.23
N GLU A 104 9.82 1.86 -7.57
CA GLU A 104 10.55 2.21 -8.80
C GLU A 104 9.72 1.87 -10.04
N ALA A 105 9.05 0.71 -10.06
CA ALA A 105 8.15 0.33 -11.14
C ALA A 105 6.91 1.23 -11.23
N PHE A 106 6.37 1.66 -10.08
CA PHE A 106 5.26 2.61 -10.01
C PHE A 106 5.68 3.98 -10.57
N GLN A 107 6.84 4.51 -10.17
CA GLN A 107 7.36 5.79 -10.67
C GLN A 107 7.71 5.73 -12.16
N SER A 108 8.33 4.63 -12.62
CA SER A 108 8.67 4.44 -14.04
C SER A 108 7.42 4.35 -14.91
N SER A 109 6.37 3.68 -14.41
CA SER A 109 5.07 3.63 -15.09
C SER A 109 4.36 4.99 -15.10
N SER A 110 4.63 5.84 -14.10
CA SER A 110 4.06 7.19 -14.03
C SER A 110 4.61 8.16 -15.09
N SER A 111 5.80 7.91 -15.67
CA SER A 111 6.28 8.64 -16.86
C SER A 111 5.59 8.23 -18.16
N GLY A 112 4.78 7.16 -18.15
CA GLY A 112 4.04 6.67 -19.32
C GLY A 112 2.53 6.97 -19.31
N TYR A 113 1.98 7.53 -18.23
CA TYR A 113 0.58 7.96 -18.17
C TYR A 113 0.48 9.45 -18.51
N SER A 114 0.49 9.77 -19.80
CA SER A 114 -0.26 10.94 -20.26
C SER A 114 -1.68 10.78 -19.76
N LEU A 115 -2.15 11.73 -18.95
CA LEU A 115 -3.56 12.00 -18.79
C LEU A 115 -4.11 12.33 -20.18
N GLN A 116 -4.67 11.34 -20.86
CA GLN A 116 -5.66 11.56 -21.92
C GLN A 116 -7.05 11.48 -21.31
#